data_AF-A0A3N5G3K6-F1
#
_entry.id   AF-A0A3N5G3K6-F1
#
_cell.length_a   1.000
_cell.length_b   1.000
_cell.length_c   1.000
_cell.angle_alpha   90.00
_cell.angle_beta   90.00
_cell.angle_gamma   90.00
#
_symmetry.space_group_name_H-M   'P 1'
#
loop_
_entity.id
_entity.type
_entity.pdbx_description
1 polymer ?
#
loop_
_entity_poly.entity_id
_entity_poly.type
_entity_poly.pdbx_seq_one_letter_code
_entity_poly.pdbx_strand_id
1 'polypeptide(L)'
;MCSTLRFARWLLPVLVVALDPAPALAQPRVTTLDELHRELAPGDPISLVQTSGEALTGRLLRFGDRDLDVRIVLPPATGQPRRQLDVTIPLTAIQSLERPRDSSRNGALIGAGIGAGFVGTMFVRAIAVDRNEIDEWGPIYLGNAVVFAGLGALIGWAIDVGHSKPSVRFDKSGAETTRISLVPLGSRGRGMALAVSF
;
A
#
# COMPACT_ATOMS: atom_id res chain seq x y z
N MET A 1 -16.86 -22.83 35.27
CA MET A 1 -15.68 -22.08 34.75
C MET A 1 -14.83 -22.99 33.86
N CYS A 2 -15.24 -23.24 32.60
CA CYS A 2 -14.42 -24.00 31.64
C CYS A 2 -15.00 -23.88 30.21
N SER A 3 -15.05 -22.67 29.62
CA SER A 3 -15.45 -22.54 28.19
C SER A 3 -14.72 -21.43 27.42
N THR A 4 -14.08 -20.47 28.09
CA THR A 4 -13.40 -19.34 27.44
C THR A 4 -12.16 -19.74 26.63
N LEU A 5 -11.50 -20.87 26.95
CA LEU A 5 -10.33 -21.36 26.20
C LEU A 5 -10.65 -21.92 24.81
N ARG A 6 -11.91 -22.26 24.49
CA ARG A 6 -12.25 -22.80 23.16
C ARG A 6 -12.48 -21.72 22.10
N PHE A 7 -12.86 -20.50 22.50
CA PHE A 7 -13.06 -19.38 21.57
C PHE A 7 -11.76 -18.81 21.01
N ALA A 8 -10.71 -18.73 21.84
CA ALA A 8 -9.38 -18.25 21.41
C ALA A 8 -8.75 -19.09 20.29
N ARG A 9 -9.11 -20.38 20.20
CA ARG A 9 -8.57 -21.31 19.20
C ARG A 9 -9.15 -21.10 17.79
N TRP A 10 -10.30 -20.43 17.67
CA TRP A 10 -10.92 -20.08 16.38
C TRP A 10 -10.55 -18.68 15.86
N LEU A 11 -9.97 -17.81 16.70
CA LEU A 11 -9.50 -16.48 16.28
C LEU A 11 -8.11 -16.51 15.63
N LEU A 12 -7.29 -17.52 15.96
CA LEU A 12 -5.93 -17.67 15.41
C LEU A 12 -5.87 -17.79 13.86
N PRO A 13 -6.76 -18.54 13.16
CA PRO A 13 -6.68 -18.64 11.71
C PRO A 13 -7.03 -17.34 10.95
N VAL A 14 -7.79 -16.41 11.56
CA VAL A 14 -8.16 -15.14 10.90
C VAL A 14 -6.97 -14.17 10.83
N LEU A 15 -6.09 -14.18 11.84
CA LEU A 15 -4.90 -13.32 11.85
C LEU A 15 -3.83 -13.78 10.83
N VAL A 16 -3.79 -15.08 10.50
CA VAL A 16 -2.80 -15.64 9.55
C VAL A 16 -3.14 -15.30 8.09
N VAL A 17 -4.42 -15.12 7.74
CA VAL A 17 -4.82 -14.70 6.38
C VAL A 17 -4.41 -13.25 6.08
N ALA A 18 -4.23 -12.40 7.10
CA ALA A 18 -3.74 -11.04 6.94
C ALA A 18 -2.21 -10.94 6.70
N LEU A 19 -1.49 -12.06 6.81
CA LEU A 19 -0.06 -12.18 6.54
C LEU A 19 0.23 -12.89 5.21
N ASP A 20 -0.76 -12.97 4.32
CA ASP A 20 -0.50 -13.42 2.95
C ASP A 20 0.51 -12.44 2.33
N PRO A 21 1.70 -12.89 1.90
CA PRO A 21 2.63 -12.02 1.21
C PRO A 21 1.89 -11.44 0.03
N ALA A 22 1.68 -10.12 0.06
CA ALA A 22 1.02 -9.40 -1.03
C ALA A 22 1.55 -9.98 -2.34
N PRO A 23 0.68 -10.49 -3.23
CA PRO A 23 1.15 -11.13 -4.45
C PRO A 23 2.15 -10.19 -5.07
N ALA A 24 3.36 -10.69 -5.32
CA ALA A 24 4.39 -9.96 -6.02
C ALA A 24 3.90 -9.77 -7.45
N LEU A 25 2.94 -8.86 -7.61
CA LEU A 25 2.40 -8.42 -8.87
C LEU A 25 3.59 -7.73 -9.53
N ALA A 26 4.20 -8.44 -10.47
CA ALA A 26 5.26 -7.91 -11.30
C ALA A 26 4.83 -6.53 -11.80
N GLN A 27 5.60 -5.50 -11.46
CA GLN A 27 5.29 -4.14 -11.88
C GLN A 27 5.22 -4.14 -13.42
N PRO A 28 4.12 -3.67 -14.04
CA PRO A 28 4.10 -3.48 -15.48
C PRO A 28 5.24 -2.53 -15.85
N ARG A 29 6.23 -3.08 -16.56
CA ARG A 29 7.38 -2.33 -17.05
C ARG A 29 7.03 -1.83 -18.44
N VAL A 30 6.97 -0.52 -18.60
CA VAL A 30 6.76 0.10 -19.91
C VAL A 30 8.10 0.34 -20.58
N THR A 31 8.14 0.09 -21.87
CA THR A 31 9.39 0.14 -22.65
C THR A 31 9.65 1.53 -23.24
N THR A 32 8.62 2.37 -23.28
CA THR A 32 8.69 3.72 -23.83
C THR A 32 8.07 4.75 -22.89
N LEU A 33 8.53 6.00 -23.00
CA LEU A 33 7.93 7.12 -22.27
C LEU A 33 6.52 7.45 -22.78
N ASP A 34 6.20 7.14 -24.04
CA ASP A 34 4.86 7.37 -24.61
C ASP A 34 3.81 6.40 -24.06
N GLU A 35 4.21 5.16 -23.71
CA GLU A 35 3.37 4.24 -22.96
C GLU A 35 3.14 4.77 -21.53
N LEU A 36 4.20 5.26 -20.88
CA LEU A 36 4.11 5.81 -19.54
C LEU A 36 3.24 7.08 -19.49
N HIS A 37 3.31 7.93 -20.53
CA HIS A 37 2.50 9.14 -20.65
C HIS A 37 1.00 8.84 -20.59
N ARG A 38 0.55 7.72 -21.15
CA ARG A 38 -0.87 7.33 -21.13
C ARG A 38 -1.35 6.87 -19.76
N GLU A 39 -0.45 6.38 -18.91
CA GLU A 39 -0.75 5.87 -17.57
C GLU A 39 -0.64 6.97 -16.49
N LEU A 40 0.12 8.02 -16.77
CA LEU A 40 0.36 9.13 -15.84
C LEU A 40 -0.68 10.24 -16.01
N ALA A 41 -1.23 10.71 -14.89
CA ALA A 41 -2.10 11.88 -14.85
C ALA A 41 -1.45 13.02 -14.05
N PRO A 42 -1.75 14.29 -14.39
CA PRO A 42 -1.42 15.42 -13.52
C PRO A 42 -1.89 15.18 -12.08
N GLY A 43 -1.00 15.40 -11.13
CA GLY A 43 -1.19 15.17 -9.69
C GLY A 43 -0.68 13.83 -9.18
N ASP A 44 -0.37 12.87 -10.07
CA ASP A 44 0.17 11.56 -9.67
C ASP A 44 1.53 11.72 -8.94
N PRO A 45 1.77 10.94 -7.88
CA PRO A 45 3.09 10.86 -7.27
C PRO A 45 4.06 10.16 -8.23
N ILE A 46 5.27 10.70 -8.35
CA ILE A 46 6.32 10.13 -9.20
C ILE A 46 7.66 10.16 -8.47
N SER A 47 8.48 9.15 -8.77
CA SER A 47 9.89 9.07 -8.41
C SER A 47 10.69 8.94 -9.70
N LEU A 48 11.65 9.81 -9.91
CA LEU A 48 12.47 9.82 -11.10
C LEU A 48 13.95 9.77 -10.74
N VAL A 49 14.74 9.15 -11.59
CA VAL A 49 16.21 9.21 -11.53
C VAL A 49 16.69 9.82 -12.83
N GLN A 50 17.47 10.89 -12.73
CA GLN A 50 18.08 11.54 -13.87
C GLN A 50 19.33 10.78 -14.34
N THR A 51 19.76 11.03 -15.57
CA THR A 51 21.01 10.48 -16.12
C THR A 51 22.26 10.92 -15.36
N SER A 52 22.17 11.99 -14.57
CA SER A 52 23.21 12.44 -13.62
C SER A 52 23.31 11.52 -12.38
N GLY A 53 22.34 10.62 -12.17
CA GLY A 53 22.17 9.83 -10.95
C GLY A 53 21.35 10.52 -9.87
N GLU A 54 20.89 11.76 -10.09
CA GLU A 54 20.05 12.48 -9.12
C GLU A 54 18.64 11.89 -9.06
N ALA A 55 18.19 11.54 -7.85
CA ALA A 55 16.85 11.06 -7.58
C ALA A 55 15.94 12.20 -7.12
N LEU A 56 14.77 12.34 -7.75
CA LEU A 56 13.78 13.35 -7.40
C LEU A 56 12.43 12.67 -7.16
N THR A 57 11.76 13.05 -6.08
CA THR A 57 10.41 12.55 -5.75
C THR A 57 9.47 13.75 -5.64
N GLY A 58 8.32 13.66 -6.31
CA GLY A 58 7.39 14.78 -6.36
C GLY A 58 6.04 14.39 -6.92
N ARG A 59 5.26 15.41 -7.31
CA ARG A 59 4.01 15.25 -8.03
C ARG A 59 4.16 15.73 -9.46
N LEU A 60 3.64 14.96 -10.40
CA LEU A 60 3.57 15.36 -11.79
C LEU A 60 2.63 16.57 -11.93
N LEU A 61 3.08 17.66 -12.53
CA LEU A 61 2.22 18.79 -12.91
C LEU A 61 1.76 18.67 -14.35
N ARG A 62 2.71 18.35 -15.24
CA ARG A 62 2.48 18.23 -16.68
C ARG A 62 3.49 17.25 -17.27
N PHE A 63 3.03 16.44 -18.21
CA PHE A 63 3.88 15.64 -19.06
C PHE A 63 3.77 16.20 -20.48
N GLY A 64 4.81 16.91 -20.93
CA GLY A 64 4.88 17.48 -22.27
C GLY A 64 5.59 16.56 -23.26
N ASP A 65 5.67 16.97 -24.51
CA ASP A 65 6.28 16.17 -25.59
C ASP A 65 7.81 16.02 -25.43
N ARG A 66 8.45 16.94 -24.69
CA ARG A 66 9.91 17.02 -24.54
C ARG A 66 10.37 17.22 -23.10
N ASP A 67 9.44 17.54 -22.21
CA ASP A 67 9.72 17.87 -20.82
C ASP A 67 8.67 17.31 -19.86
N LEU A 68 9.07 17.24 -18.60
CA LEU A 68 8.25 16.82 -17.47
C LEU A 68 8.30 17.91 -16.42
N ASP A 69 7.15 18.43 -16.02
CA ASP A 69 7.05 19.40 -14.93
C ASP A 69 6.70 18.68 -13.64
N VAL A 70 7.54 18.82 -12.63
CA VAL A 70 7.42 18.12 -11.34
C VAL A 70 7.45 19.10 -10.19
N ARG A 71 6.48 18.99 -9.30
CA ARG A 71 6.46 19.70 -8.02
C ARG A 71 7.10 18.85 -6.93
N ILE A 72 8.22 19.33 -6.41
CA ILE A 72 8.99 18.67 -5.36
C ILE A 72 8.69 19.35 -4.02
N VAL A 73 8.51 18.54 -2.97
CA VAL A 73 8.37 19.05 -1.60
C VAL A 73 9.71 18.90 -0.91
N LEU A 74 10.35 20.03 -0.63
CA LEU A 74 11.62 20.04 0.08
C LEU A 74 11.36 19.86 1.59
N PRO A 75 12.14 19.01 2.27
CA PRO A 75 12.05 18.90 3.72
C PRO A 75 12.31 20.27 4.36
N PRO A 76 11.63 20.57 5.48
CA PRO A 76 11.83 21.85 6.16
C PRO A 76 13.28 21.93 6.65
N ALA A 77 14.00 22.98 6.25
CA ALA A 77 15.22 23.38 6.92
C ALA A 77 14.85 23.92 8.32
N THR A 78 15.75 23.79 9.30
CA THR A 78 15.50 24.23 10.69
C THR A 78 14.93 25.65 10.73
N GLY A 79 13.72 25.80 11.25
CA GLY A 79 13.02 27.10 11.36
C GLY A 79 12.34 27.62 10.09
N GLN A 80 12.31 26.84 8.99
CA GLN A 80 11.60 27.22 7.76
C GLN A 80 10.40 26.31 7.47
N PRO A 81 9.31 26.87 6.93
CA PRO A 81 8.19 26.07 6.46
C PRO A 81 8.61 25.20 5.27
N ARG A 82 7.90 24.08 5.06
CA ARG A 82 8.07 23.25 3.86
C ARG A 82 7.93 24.11 2.61
N ARG A 83 8.87 23.98 1.68
CA ARG A 83 8.85 24.68 0.40
C ARG A 83 8.48 23.72 -0.72
N GLN A 84 7.70 24.22 -1.66
CA GLN A 84 7.40 23.54 -2.91
C GLN A 84 8.24 24.19 -4.01
N LEU A 85 8.88 23.36 -4.84
CA LEU A 85 9.66 23.81 -5.97
C LEU A 85 9.14 23.10 -7.22
N ASP A 86 8.79 23.89 -8.23
CA ASP A 86 8.40 23.38 -9.54
C ASP A 86 9.66 23.30 -10.42
N VAL A 87 9.93 22.11 -10.97
CA VAL A 87 11.12 21.80 -11.74
C VAL A 87 10.71 21.21 -13.08
N THR A 88 11.25 21.76 -14.16
CA THR A 88 11.09 21.23 -15.53
C THR A 88 12.30 20.37 -15.89
N ILE A 89 12.04 19.12 -16.27
CA ILE A 89 13.07 18.11 -16.55
C ILE A 89 12.93 17.65 -18.01
N PRO A 90 13.96 17.77 -18.86
CA PRO A 90 13.88 17.28 -20.22
C PRO A 90 13.81 15.74 -20.24
N LEU A 91 12.97 15.18 -21.11
CA LEU A 91 12.78 13.71 -21.19
C LEU A 91 14.08 12.97 -21.52
N THR A 92 15.01 13.61 -22.22
CA THR A 92 16.33 13.06 -22.54
C THR A 92 17.20 12.84 -21.30
N ALA A 93 16.99 13.61 -20.22
CA ALA A 93 17.71 13.51 -18.96
C ALA A 93 17.09 12.50 -17.99
N ILE A 94 15.98 11.86 -18.33
CA ILE A 94 15.34 10.84 -17.49
C ILE A 94 16.02 9.48 -17.74
N GLN A 95 16.54 8.87 -16.68
CA GLN A 95 17.08 7.51 -16.69
C GLN A 95 16.04 6.49 -16.25
N SER A 96 15.30 6.76 -15.17
CA SER A 96 14.15 5.98 -14.76
C SER A 96 13.02 6.88 -14.25
N LEU A 97 11.79 6.43 -14.45
CA LEU A 97 10.59 7.11 -13.97
C LEU A 97 9.61 6.06 -13.45
N GLU A 98 9.21 6.18 -12.20
CA GLU A 98 8.31 5.27 -11.52
C GLU A 98 7.14 6.05 -10.91
N ARG A 99 5.93 5.54 -11.14
CA ARG A 99 4.75 5.89 -10.36
C ARG A 99 4.61 4.84 -9.25
N PRO A 100 4.89 5.16 -7.98
CA PRO A 100 4.62 4.23 -6.89
C PRO A 100 3.12 3.93 -6.80
N ARG A 101 2.79 2.71 -6.37
CA ARG A 101 1.39 2.36 -6.06
C ARG A 101 0.91 3.22 -4.89
N ASP A 102 -0.35 3.65 -4.96
CA ASP A 102 -0.96 4.36 -3.84
C ASP A 102 -1.00 3.47 -2.59
N SER A 103 -0.82 4.09 -1.43
CA SER A 103 -0.78 3.39 -0.16
C SER A 103 -2.17 2.87 0.21
N SER A 104 -2.37 1.56 0.14
CA SER A 104 -3.60 0.87 0.55
C SER A 104 -3.88 0.91 2.06
N ARG A 105 -2.99 1.52 2.84
CA ARG A 105 -3.11 1.62 4.30
C ARG A 105 -4.25 2.54 4.71
N ASN A 106 -4.57 3.54 3.89
CA ASN A 106 -5.64 4.48 4.21
C ASN A 106 -7.00 3.78 4.19
N GLY A 107 -7.29 3.00 3.15
CA GLY A 107 -8.50 2.18 3.10
C GLY A 107 -8.60 1.20 4.26
N ALA A 108 -7.50 0.53 4.61
CA ALA A 108 -7.46 -0.40 5.75
C ALA A 108 -7.77 0.31 7.08
N LEU A 109 -7.18 1.49 7.33
CA LEU A 109 -7.41 2.25 8.57
C LEU A 109 -8.84 2.77 8.67
N ILE A 110 -9.40 3.30 7.57
CA ILE A 110 -10.79 3.76 7.53
C ILE A 110 -11.74 2.59 7.77
N GLY A 111 -11.51 1.47 7.08
CA GLY A 111 -12.29 0.26 7.24
C GLY A 111 -12.24 -0.29 8.67
N ALA A 112 -11.06 -0.32 9.29
CA ALA A 112 -10.87 -0.72 10.67
C ALA A 112 -11.68 0.16 11.64
N GLY A 113 -11.63 1.48 11.43
CA GLY A 113 -12.38 2.45 12.21
C GLY A 113 -13.89 2.25 12.12
N ILE A 114 -14.43 2.01 10.91
CA ILE A 114 -15.87 1.75 10.71
C ILE A 114 -16.28 0.45 11.41
N GLY A 115 -15.50 -0.62 11.25
CA GLY A 115 -15.78 -1.91 11.90
C GLY A 115 -15.76 -1.83 13.42
N ALA A 116 -14.74 -1.19 14.00
CA ALA A 116 -14.67 -0.94 15.44
C ALA A 116 -15.81 -0.04 15.92
N GLY A 117 -16.14 0.99 15.14
CA GLY A 117 -17.20 1.96 15.44
C GLY A 117 -18.57 1.30 15.58
N PHE A 118 -18.90 0.35 14.70
CA PHE A 118 -20.14 -0.42 14.79
C PHE A 118 -20.29 -1.11 16.16
N VAL A 119 -19.25 -1.82 16.61
CA VAL A 119 -19.26 -2.49 17.92
C VAL A 119 -19.24 -1.48 19.07
N GLY A 120 -18.51 -0.37 18.92
CA GLY A 120 -18.51 0.73 19.88
C GLY A 120 -19.91 1.31 20.09
N THR A 121 -20.72 1.48 19.04
CA THR A 121 -22.10 1.97 19.19
C THR A 121 -22.99 0.97 19.94
N MET A 122 -22.82 -0.34 19.72
CA MET A 122 -23.53 -1.37 20.48
C MET A 122 -23.13 -1.35 21.96
N PHE A 123 -21.84 -1.22 22.25
CA PHE A 123 -21.32 -1.14 23.61
C PHE A 123 -21.84 0.09 24.37
N VAL A 124 -21.85 1.27 23.73
CA VAL A 124 -22.42 2.48 24.32
C VAL A 124 -23.91 2.33 24.59
N ARG A 125 -24.65 1.69 23.67
CA ARG A 125 -26.08 1.41 23.85
C ARG A 125 -26.31 0.45 25.02
N ALA A 126 -25.51 -0.60 25.16
CA ALA A 126 -25.60 -1.55 26.26
C ALA A 126 -25.39 -0.84 27.61
N ILE A 127 -24.35 0.02 27.75
CA ILE A 127 -24.14 0.86 28.94
C ILE A 127 -25.38 1.71 29.27
N ALA A 128 -26.03 2.26 28.25
CA ALA A 128 -27.16 3.16 28.43
C ALA A 128 -28.46 2.45 28.84
N VAL A 129 -28.60 1.16 28.51
CA VAL A 129 -29.79 0.35 28.81
C VAL A 129 -29.63 -0.41 30.11
N ASP A 130 -28.50 -1.10 30.30
CA ASP A 130 -28.22 -1.87 31.51
C ASP A 130 -26.70 -1.92 31.76
N ARG A 131 -26.27 -1.31 32.86
CA ARG A 131 -24.85 -1.30 33.25
C ARG A 131 -24.35 -2.69 33.63
N ASN A 132 -25.20 -3.57 34.17
CA ASN A 132 -24.78 -4.90 34.59
C ASN A 132 -24.44 -5.80 33.40
N GLU A 133 -25.00 -5.50 32.22
CA GLU A 133 -24.68 -6.21 30.98
C GLU A 133 -23.18 -6.08 30.62
N ILE A 134 -22.54 -4.96 30.96
CA ILE A 134 -21.14 -4.71 30.59
C ILE A 134 -20.15 -5.47 31.47
N ASP A 135 -20.47 -5.67 32.74
CA ASP A 135 -19.62 -6.45 33.64
C ASP A 135 -19.54 -7.92 33.22
N GLU A 136 -20.61 -8.44 32.61
CA GLU A 136 -20.68 -9.81 32.09
C GLU A 136 -20.17 -9.92 30.64
N TRP A 137 -20.58 -9.01 29.75
CA TRP A 137 -20.37 -9.13 28.30
C TRP A 137 -19.31 -8.19 27.73
N GLY A 138 -18.73 -7.29 28.52
CA GLY A 138 -17.70 -6.34 28.11
C GLY A 138 -16.52 -6.96 27.34
N PRO A 139 -15.93 -8.08 27.80
CA PRO A 139 -14.89 -8.79 27.06
C PRO A 139 -15.34 -9.30 25.69
N ILE A 140 -16.62 -9.67 25.54
CA ILE A 140 -17.19 -10.13 24.26
C ILE A 140 -17.36 -8.95 23.30
N TYR A 141 -17.82 -7.79 23.79
CA TYR A 141 -17.83 -6.57 22.98
C TYR A 141 -16.44 -6.18 22.51
N LEU A 142 -15.42 -6.26 23.37
CA LEU A 142 -14.03 -5.99 22.97
C LEU A 142 -13.53 -7.00 21.92
N GLY A 143 -13.79 -8.30 22.12
CA GLY A 143 -13.43 -9.34 21.16
C GLY A 143 -14.11 -9.13 19.80
N ASN A 144 -15.40 -8.80 19.80
CA ASN A 144 -16.14 -8.46 18.58
C ASN A 144 -15.56 -7.20 17.93
N ALA A 145 -15.21 -6.17 18.69
CA ALA A 145 -14.62 -4.95 18.14
C ALA A 145 -13.33 -5.25 17.35
N VAL A 146 -12.47 -6.14 17.86
CA VAL A 146 -11.26 -6.58 17.15
C VAL A 146 -11.61 -7.32 15.86
N VAL A 147 -12.59 -8.24 15.90
CA VAL A 147 -13.01 -9.01 14.71
C VAL A 147 -13.59 -8.08 13.64
N PHE A 148 -14.52 -7.20 14.01
CA PHE A 148 -15.14 -6.27 13.07
C PHE A 148 -14.15 -5.23 12.56
N ALA A 149 -13.22 -4.75 13.38
CA ALA A 149 -12.13 -3.90 12.91
C ALA A 149 -11.25 -4.64 11.88
N GLY A 150 -10.92 -5.91 12.13
CA GLY A 150 -10.15 -6.73 11.17
C GLY A 150 -10.88 -6.92 9.84
N LEU A 151 -12.16 -7.28 9.88
CA LEU A 151 -12.99 -7.41 8.67
C LEU A 151 -13.13 -6.08 7.93
N GLY A 152 -13.40 -5.01 8.66
CA GLY A 152 -13.46 -3.65 8.12
C GLY A 152 -12.15 -3.27 7.44
N ALA A 153 -11.01 -3.56 8.06
CA ALA A 153 -9.69 -3.28 7.50
C ALA A 153 -9.45 -4.05 6.18
N LEU A 154 -9.82 -5.32 6.12
CA LEU A 154 -9.69 -6.14 4.92
C LEU A 154 -10.57 -5.62 3.78
N ILE A 155 -11.83 -5.28 4.07
CA ILE A 155 -12.76 -4.72 3.07
C ILE A 155 -12.26 -3.35 2.59
N GLY A 156 -11.89 -2.47 3.52
CA GLY A 156 -11.37 -1.15 3.20
C GLY A 156 -10.08 -1.22 2.38
N TRP A 157 -9.18 -2.14 2.72
CA TRP A 157 -7.98 -2.43 1.93
C TRP A 157 -8.33 -2.91 0.52
N ALA A 158 -9.26 -3.88 0.38
CA ALA A 158 -9.64 -4.42 -0.92
C ALA A 158 -10.26 -3.35 -1.83
N ILE A 159 -11.12 -2.49 -1.28
CA ILE A 159 -11.71 -1.35 -2.01
C ILE A 159 -10.61 -0.38 -2.46
N ASP A 160 -9.70 -0.02 -1.56
CA ASP A 160 -8.62 0.93 -1.85
C ASP A 160 -7.64 0.36 -2.87
N VAL A 161 -7.29 -0.92 -2.77
CA VAL A 161 -6.46 -1.64 -3.75
C VAL A 161 -7.14 -1.69 -5.12
N GLY A 162 -8.45 -1.92 -5.17
CA GLY A 162 -9.23 -1.95 -6.41
C GLY A 162 -9.34 -0.60 -7.11
N HIS A 163 -9.34 0.51 -6.36
CA HIS A 163 -9.34 1.86 -6.92
C HIS A 163 -7.93 2.44 -7.13
N SER A 164 -6.92 1.87 -6.46
CA SER A 164 -5.53 2.28 -6.63
C SER A 164 -5.04 1.93 -8.02
N LYS A 165 -4.56 2.93 -8.76
CA LYS A 165 -3.85 2.70 -10.02
C LYS A 165 -2.60 1.84 -9.76
N PRO A 166 -2.22 0.96 -10.69
CA PRO A 166 -1.02 0.13 -10.56
C PRO A 166 0.26 0.99 -10.50
N SER A 167 1.31 0.43 -9.93
CA SER A 167 2.66 1.00 -10.07
C SER A 167 3.15 0.77 -11.49
N VAL A 168 3.70 1.79 -12.14
CA VAL A 168 4.26 1.68 -13.50
C VAL A 168 5.67 2.23 -13.47
N ARG A 169 6.61 1.53 -14.13
CA ARG A 169 8.02 1.91 -14.16
C ARG A 169 8.59 1.87 -15.57
N PHE A 170 9.28 2.94 -15.93
CA PHE A 170 10.14 3.07 -17.11
C PHE A 170 11.61 3.07 -16.68
N ASP A 171 12.45 2.34 -17.41
CA ASP A 171 13.90 2.42 -17.30
C ASP A 171 14.51 2.50 -18.72
N LYS A 172 15.38 3.49 -18.96
CA LYS A 172 15.96 3.78 -20.28
C LYS A 172 16.99 2.75 -20.76
N SER A 173 17.51 1.91 -19.87
CA SER A 173 18.55 0.92 -20.16
C SER A 173 17.98 -0.47 -20.42
N GLY A 174 18.05 -0.94 -21.67
CA GLY A 174 17.90 -2.35 -22.04
C GLY A 174 19.17 -3.20 -21.85
N ALA A 175 19.93 -3.06 -20.75
CA ALA A 175 21.13 -3.88 -20.52
C ALA A 175 20.86 -4.93 -19.42
N GLU A 176 20.78 -6.20 -19.84
CA GLU A 176 20.66 -7.43 -19.03
C GLU A 176 19.69 -7.34 -17.84
N THR A 177 18.42 -7.61 -18.12
CA THR A 177 17.45 -7.81 -17.05
C THR A 177 17.68 -9.21 -16.48
N THR A 178 18.50 -9.32 -15.45
CA THR A 178 18.58 -10.53 -14.63
C THR A 178 17.18 -10.89 -14.15
N ARG A 179 16.56 -11.88 -14.79
CA ARG A 179 15.20 -12.30 -14.44
C ARG A 179 15.32 -13.23 -13.26
N ILE A 180 15.03 -12.72 -12.08
CA ILE A 180 14.99 -13.52 -10.85
C ILE A 180 13.58 -14.09 -10.74
N SER A 181 13.42 -15.37 -11.06
CA SER A 181 12.18 -16.10 -10.81
C SER A 181 12.34 -16.90 -9.51
N LEU A 182 11.50 -16.59 -8.53
CA LEU A 182 11.41 -17.33 -7.28
C LEU A 182 10.27 -18.35 -7.42
N VAL A 183 10.62 -19.62 -7.59
CA VAL A 183 9.64 -20.70 -7.64
C VAL A 183 9.65 -21.43 -6.29
N PRO A 184 8.52 -21.49 -5.56
CA PRO A 184 8.44 -22.29 -4.35
C PRO A 184 8.55 -23.77 -4.74
N LEU A 185 9.58 -24.46 -4.25
CA LEU A 185 9.72 -25.89 -4.45
C LEU A 185 8.71 -26.60 -3.54
N GLY A 186 7.61 -27.07 -4.14
CA GLY A 186 6.55 -27.82 -3.48
C GLY A 186 6.96 -29.24 -3.07
N SER A 187 8.07 -29.40 -2.34
CA SER A 187 8.43 -30.67 -1.70
C SER A 187 8.68 -30.44 -0.20
N ARG A 188 8.51 -31.50 0.61
CA ARG A 188 8.45 -31.48 2.08
C ARG A 188 9.71 -30.97 2.81
N GLY A 189 10.73 -30.48 2.10
CA GLY A 189 11.85 -29.74 2.65
C GLY A 189 11.77 -28.27 2.20
N ARG A 190 11.64 -27.35 3.15
CA ARG A 190 11.60 -25.89 2.92
C ARG A 190 12.82 -25.45 2.11
N GLY A 191 12.63 -25.20 0.81
CA GLY A 191 13.64 -24.65 -0.07
C GLY A 191 13.00 -23.70 -1.09
N MET A 192 13.66 -22.57 -1.34
CA MET A 192 13.33 -21.68 -2.46
C MET A 192 14.32 -21.94 -3.60
N ALA A 193 13.82 -22.18 -4.81
CA ALA A 193 14.67 -22.15 -5.98
C ALA A 193 14.78 -20.70 -6.46
N LEU A 194 16.00 -20.17 -6.46
CA LEU A 194 16.35 -18.93 -7.13
C LEU A 194 16.78 -19.29 -8.55
N ALA A 195 15.90 -19.09 -9.54
CA ALA A 195 16.29 -19.18 -10.93
C ALA A 195 16.73 -17.78 -11.40
N VAL A 196 18.01 -17.67 -11.75
CA VAL A 196 18.61 -16.45 -12.31
C VAL A 196 18.90 -16.74 -13.78
N SER A 197 18.14 -16.13 -14.69
CA SER A 197 18.42 -16.21 -16.13
C SER A 197 18.95 -14.88 -16.65
N PHE A 198 19.99 -14.96 -17.47
CA PHE A 198 20.65 -13.86 -18.17
C PHE A 198 20.09 -13.74 -19.59
#